data_AF-A0A2N2WHY0-F1
#
_entry.id   AF-A0A2N2WHY0-F1
#
_cell.length_a   1.000
_cell.length_b   1.000
_cell.length_c   1.000
_cell.angle_alpha   90.00
_cell.angle_beta   90.00
_cell.angle_gamma   90.00
#
_symmetry.space_group_name_H-M   'P 1'
#
loop_
_entity.id
_entity.type
_entity.pdbx_description
1 polymer ?
#
loop_
_entity_poly.entity_id
_entity_poly.type
_entity_poly.pdbx_seq_one_letter_code
_entity_poly.pdbx_strand_id
1 'polypeptide(L)'
;MMAQVKFTSPLGNFKATFPGTPEYSNSDVDISDGTTKLHMFLFTSDAGHVYLSACANYPDSYLSSESDRNTFLENAVEGFFGELAIAPGNRVNVKSGKYKGLEYRGQNETYSVIYRVYIAKNTVFQIGILSNGGYIDAKSAKAFFKSFKITI
;
A
#
# COMPACT_ATOMS: atom_id res chain seq x y z
N MET A 1 22.26 7.68 -9.96
CA MET A 1 20.81 7.57 -10.29
C MET A 1 20.46 6.09 -10.18
N MET A 2 19.61 5.68 -9.24
CA MET A 2 19.22 4.27 -9.15
C MET A 2 18.37 3.88 -10.38
N ALA A 3 18.60 2.69 -10.91
CA ALA A 3 17.86 2.19 -12.06
C ALA A 3 16.45 1.78 -11.63
N GLN A 4 15.43 2.46 -12.18
CA GLN A 4 14.04 2.10 -11.94
C GLN A 4 13.74 0.68 -12.45
N VAL A 5 13.07 -0.13 -11.64
CA VAL A 5 12.72 -1.51 -11.95
C VAL A 5 11.23 -1.61 -12.22
N LYS A 6 10.86 -1.97 -13.45
CA LYS A 6 9.50 -2.38 -13.79
C LYS A 6 9.25 -3.76 -13.18
N PHE A 7 8.41 -3.79 -12.15
CA PHE A 7 8.10 -4.98 -11.39
C PHE A 7 6.71 -5.50 -11.75
N THR A 8 6.60 -6.81 -11.95
CA THR A 8 5.33 -7.52 -12.03
C THR A 8 5.27 -8.47 -10.84
N SER A 9 4.20 -8.37 -10.05
CA SER A 9 3.98 -9.27 -8.92
C SER A 9 4.01 -10.73 -9.40
N PRO A 10 4.72 -11.64 -8.71
CA PRO A 10 4.67 -13.07 -9.02
C PRO A 10 3.26 -13.66 -8.87
N LEU A 11 2.37 -12.98 -8.14
CA LEU A 11 0.95 -13.34 -8.04
C LEU A 11 0.11 -12.89 -9.24
N GLY A 12 0.70 -12.16 -10.20
CA GLY A 12 0.00 -11.66 -11.40
C GLY A 12 -1.05 -10.58 -11.13
N ASN A 13 -1.15 -10.08 -9.89
CA ASN A 13 -2.24 -9.21 -9.44
C ASN A 13 -1.95 -7.70 -9.50
N PHE A 14 -0.68 -7.31 -9.61
CA PHE A 14 -0.30 -5.92 -9.86
C PHE A 14 1.03 -5.78 -10.61
N LYS A 15 1.26 -4.57 -11.13
CA LYS A 15 2.54 -4.08 -11.64
C LYS A 15 2.87 -2.73 -11.02
N ALA A 16 4.15 -2.44 -10.83
CA ALA A 16 4.64 -1.15 -10.33
C ALA A 16 6.03 -0.87 -10.87
N THR A 17 6.50 0.38 -10.76
CA THR A 17 7.89 0.76 -11.02
C THR A 17 8.53 1.18 -9.72
N PHE A 18 9.43 0.36 -9.19
CA PHE A 18 10.18 0.66 -7.97
C PHE A 18 11.47 1.39 -8.31
N PRO A 19 12.05 2.18 -7.38
CA PRO A 19 13.36 2.81 -7.57
C PRO A 19 14.53 1.80 -7.62
N GLY A 20 14.31 0.57 -7.17
CA GLY A 20 15.21 -0.58 -7.29
C GLY A 20 14.43 -1.89 -7.18
N THR A 21 15.11 -3.03 -7.09
CA THR A 21 14.44 -4.33 -6.96
C THR A 21 13.82 -4.47 -5.57
N PRO A 22 12.49 -4.65 -5.44
CA PRO A 22 11.88 -4.90 -4.14
C PRO A 22 12.22 -6.30 -3.63
N GLU A 23 12.46 -6.40 -2.34
CA GLU A 23 12.49 -7.65 -1.59
C GLU A 23 11.07 -8.18 -1.39
N TYR A 24 10.91 -9.49 -1.49
CA TYR A 24 9.64 -10.16 -1.27
C TYR A 24 9.63 -10.89 0.08
N SER A 25 8.57 -10.69 0.83
CA SER A 25 8.27 -11.48 2.02
C SER A 25 6.77 -11.77 2.10
N ASN A 26 6.41 -12.75 2.93
CA ASN A 26 5.01 -12.99 3.27
C ASN A 26 4.88 -13.40 4.73
N SER A 27 3.71 -13.16 5.28
CA SER A 27 3.33 -13.55 6.63
C SER A 27 1.87 -13.99 6.65
N ASP A 28 1.52 -14.86 7.58
CA ASP A 28 0.13 -15.18 7.87
C ASP A 28 -0.42 -14.09 8.81
N VAL A 29 -1.65 -13.66 8.55
CA VAL A 29 -2.39 -12.67 9.33
C VAL A 29 -3.68 -13.34 9.79
N ASP A 30 -3.85 -13.40 11.11
CA ASP A 30 -5.06 -13.95 11.72
C ASP A 30 -6.25 -13.03 11.43
N ILE A 31 -7.35 -13.64 11.02
CA ILE A 31 -8.64 -13.00 10.78
C ILE A 31 -9.72 -13.77 11.55
N SER A 32 -10.91 -13.21 11.72
CA SER A 32 -11.94 -13.78 12.60
C SER A 32 -12.37 -15.22 12.27
N ASP A 33 -12.21 -15.65 11.02
CA ASP A 33 -12.61 -16.97 10.50
C ASP A 33 -11.43 -17.80 9.95
N GLY A 34 -10.18 -17.44 10.26
CA GLY A 34 -9.01 -18.19 9.81
C GLY A 34 -7.77 -17.32 9.66
N THR A 35 -6.98 -17.59 8.62
CA THR A 35 -5.77 -16.82 8.31
C THR A 35 -5.76 -16.40 6.84
N THR A 36 -5.21 -15.23 6.57
CA THR A 36 -4.90 -14.78 5.21
C THR A 36 -3.40 -14.55 5.06
N LYS A 37 -2.89 -14.74 3.84
CA LYS A 37 -1.48 -14.50 3.53
C LYS A 37 -1.28 -13.08 3.06
N LEU A 38 -0.52 -12.30 3.82
CA LEU A 38 -0.04 -10.99 3.41
C LEU A 38 1.24 -11.16 2.60
N HIS A 39 1.21 -10.71 1.35
CA HIS A 39 2.38 -10.65 0.48
C HIS A 39 2.93 -9.23 0.46
N MET A 40 4.20 -9.05 0.77
CA MET A 40 4.86 -7.74 0.85
C MET A 40 6.02 -7.65 -0.15
N PHE A 41 6.09 -6.51 -0.83
CA PHE A 41 7.16 -6.16 -1.77
C PHE A 41 7.72 -4.81 -1.34
N LEU A 42 8.95 -4.82 -0.83
CA LEU A 42 9.54 -3.68 -0.14
C LEU A 42 10.88 -3.31 -0.76
N PHE A 43 11.07 -2.05 -1.11
CA PHE A 43 12.37 -1.51 -1.50
C PHE A 43 12.77 -0.40 -0.53
N THR A 44 13.95 -0.54 0.08
CA THR A 44 14.55 0.52 0.93
C THR A 44 15.71 1.14 0.17
N SER A 45 15.62 2.45 -0.08
CA SER A 45 16.74 3.21 -0.65
C SER A 45 17.82 3.49 0.38
N ASP A 46 19.05 3.74 -0.06
CA ASP A 46 20.17 4.18 0.80
C ASP A 46 19.86 5.44 1.62
N ALA A 47 18.94 6.28 1.12
CA ALA A 47 18.48 7.50 1.81
C ALA A 47 17.40 7.24 2.88
N GLY A 48 17.05 5.98 3.15
CA GLY A 48 16.06 5.62 4.18
C GLY A 48 14.60 5.75 3.75
N HIS A 49 14.31 5.98 2.46
CA HIS A 49 12.95 5.86 1.93
C HIS A 49 12.58 4.39 1.70
N VAL A 50 11.41 4.01 2.17
CA VAL A 50 10.83 2.67 2.00
C VAL A 50 9.64 2.78 1.05
N TYR A 51 9.65 1.96 -0.01
CA TYR A 51 8.58 1.83 -1.00
C TYR A 51 7.93 0.47 -0.80
N LEU A 52 6.65 0.46 -0.46
CA LEU A 52 5.88 -0.73 -0.14
C LEU A 52 4.79 -0.96 -1.19
N SER A 53 4.66 -2.19 -1.65
CA SER A 53 3.42 -2.70 -2.21
C SER A 53 3.09 -4.02 -1.52
N ALA A 54 1.92 -4.11 -0.89
CA ALA A 54 1.46 -5.33 -0.25
C ALA A 54 0.06 -5.70 -0.72
N CYS A 55 -0.25 -6.98 -0.66
CA CYS A 55 -1.58 -7.48 -0.98
C CYS A 55 -1.95 -8.74 -0.19
N ALA A 56 -3.24 -8.87 0.12
CA ALA A 56 -3.81 -10.06 0.73
C ALA A 56 -5.20 -10.33 0.12
N ASN A 57 -5.53 -11.61 -0.03
CA ASN A 57 -6.86 -12.05 -0.49
C ASN A 57 -7.70 -12.39 0.74
N TYR A 58 -8.82 -11.70 0.91
CA TYR A 58 -9.75 -11.96 1.99
C TYR A 58 -10.87 -12.89 1.52
N PRO A 59 -11.50 -13.65 2.42
CA PRO A 59 -12.74 -14.35 2.11
C PRO A 59 -13.82 -13.36 1.62
N ASP A 60 -14.69 -13.81 0.71
CA ASP A 60 -15.70 -12.94 0.09
C ASP A 60 -16.66 -12.32 1.10
N SER A 61 -16.86 -12.97 2.25
CA SER A 61 -17.67 -12.49 3.38
C SER A 61 -17.18 -11.16 3.97
N TYR A 62 -15.87 -10.86 3.92
CA TYR A 62 -15.32 -9.62 4.51
C TYR A 62 -15.58 -8.38 3.67
N LEU A 63 -15.78 -8.55 2.37
CA LEU A 63 -15.82 -7.47 1.39
C LEU A 63 -17.11 -7.53 0.55
N SER A 64 -18.17 -8.06 1.16
CA SER A 64 -19.42 -8.49 0.52
C SER A 64 -20.31 -7.32 0.07
N SER A 65 -20.24 -6.18 0.78
CA SER A 65 -21.00 -4.97 0.48
C SER A 65 -20.09 -3.75 0.29
N GLU A 66 -20.63 -2.67 -0.31
CA GLU A 66 -19.88 -1.40 -0.42
C GLU A 66 -19.59 -0.80 0.97
N SER A 67 -20.48 -1.00 1.94
CA SER A 67 -20.26 -0.57 3.33
C SER A 67 -19.06 -1.30 3.95
N ASP A 68 -19.02 -2.63 3.86
CA ASP A 68 -17.92 -3.43 4.41
C ASP A 68 -16.58 -3.03 3.79
N ARG A 69 -16.59 -2.81 2.47
CA ARG A 69 -15.39 -2.37 1.74
C ARG A 69 -14.90 -1.01 2.21
N ASN A 70 -15.80 -0.05 2.45
CA ASN A 70 -15.42 1.27 2.95
C ASN A 70 -14.87 1.19 4.37
N THR A 71 -15.55 0.46 5.27
CA THR A 71 -15.07 0.20 6.62
C THR A 71 -13.70 -0.46 6.61
N PHE A 72 -13.49 -1.44 5.72
CA PHE A 72 -12.19 -2.11 5.59
C PHE A 72 -11.10 -1.12 5.15
N LEU A 73 -11.36 -0.28 4.15
CA LEU A 73 -10.39 0.73 3.69
C LEU A 73 -9.99 1.67 4.83
N GLU A 74 -10.95 2.10 5.64
CA GLU A 74 -10.71 2.99 6.77
C GLU A 74 -9.93 2.28 7.88
N ASN A 75 -10.32 1.07 8.27
CA ASN A 75 -9.59 0.26 9.26
C ASN A 75 -8.14 -0.03 8.82
N ALA A 76 -7.90 -0.28 7.53
CA ALA A 76 -6.55 -0.50 7.00
C ALA A 76 -5.67 0.75 7.12
N VAL A 77 -6.25 1.94 6.90
CA VAL A 77 -5.57 3.22 7.10
C VAL A 77 -5.28 3.44 8.59
N GLU A 78 -6.28 3.25 9.45
CA GLU A 78 -6.13 3.40 10.90
C GLU A 78 -5.05 2.48 11.46
N GLY A 79 -5.05 1.21 11.07
CA GLY A 79 -4.02 0.25 11.46
C GLY A 79 -2.62 0.69 11.01
N PHE A 80 -2.46 1.05 9.73
CA PHE A 80 -1.16 1.45 9.19
C PHE A 80 -0.58 2.69 9.90
N PHE A 81 -1.42 3.71 10.10
CA PHE A 81 -1.00 4.96 10.74
C PHE A 81 -0.83 4.81 12.27
N GLY A 82 -1.65 3.97 12.90
CA GLY A 82 -1.58 3.64 14.32
C GLY A 82 -0.27 2.96 14.70
N GLU A 83 0.19 1.99 13.92
CA GLU A 83 1.49 1.31 14.10
C GLU A 83 2.68 2.29 14.07
N LEU A 84 2.55 3.39 13.34
CA LEU A 84 3.59 4.41 13.23
C LEU A 84 3.43 5.56 14.24
N ALA A 85 2.37 5.52 15.06
CA ALA A 85 1.95 6.64 15.91
C ALA A 85 1.87 7.97 15.13
N ILE A 86 1.27 7.93 13.94
CA ILE A 86 1.04 9.11 13.09
C ILE A 86 -0.46 9.36 12.99
N ALA A 87 -0.89 10.60 13.21
CA ALA A 87 -2.26 10.98 12.88
C ALA A 87 -2.43 11.06 11.34
N PRO A 88 -3.38 10.32 10.74
CA PRO A 88 -3.64 10.45 9.32
C PRO A 88 -4.22 11.83 9.02
N GLY A 89 -3.72 12.47 7.97
CA GLY A 89 -4.27 13.71 7.44
C GLY A 89 -5.57 13.50 6.66
N ASN A 90 -5.91 14.46 5.82
CA ASN A 90 -7.17 14.41 5.08
C ASN A 90 -7.23 13.26 4.07
N ARG A 91 -8.38 12.58 4.04
CA ARG A 91 -8.74 11.56 3.06
C ARG A 91 -8.76 12.15 1.64
N VAL A 92 -8.13 11.44 0.70
CA VAL A 92 -8.24 11.73 -0.73
C VAL A 92 -8.72 10.50 -1.49
N ASN A 93 -9.79 10.62 -2.27
CA ASN A 93 -10.25 9.51 -3.12
C ASN A 93 -9.30 9.35 -4.32
N VAL A 94 -8.83 8.12 -4.57
CA VAL A 94 -7.92 7.78 -5.66
C VAL A 94 -8.43 6.57 -6.46
N LYS A 95 -7.83 6.32 -7.63
CA LYS A 95 -8.17 5.18 -8.48
C LYS A 95 -6.94 4.52 -9.08
N SER A 96 -7.00 3.20 -9.24
CA SER A 96 -6.11 2.42 -10.09
C SER A 96 -6.96 1.68 -11.13
N GLY A 97 -7.02 2.23 -12.35
CA GLY A 97 -7.98 1.77 -13.37
C GLY A 97 -9.42 1.99 -12.90
N LYS A 98 -10.23 0.91 -12.87
CA LYS A 98 -11.62 0.94 -12.38
C LYS A 98 -11.76 0.86 -10.86
N TYR A 99 -10.68 0.52 -10.14
CA TYR A 99 -10.73 0.24 -8.71
C TYR A 99 -10.56 1.53 -7.91
N LYS A 100 -11.55 1.82 -7.05
CA LYS A 100 -11.51 2.95 -6.11
C LYS A 100 -10.58 2.60 -4.93
N GLY A 101 -9.98 3.62 -4.35
CA GLY A 101 -9.16 3.53 -3.16
C GLY A 101 -9.08 4.85 -2.41
N LEU A 102 -8.36 4.85 -1.30
CA LEU A 102 -8.11 6.02 -0.47
C LEU A 102 -6.62 6.30 -0.44
N GLU A 103 -6.25 7.59 -0.50
CA GLU A 103 -4.92 8.09 -0.16
C GLU A 103 -4.99 8.88 1.14
N TYR A 104 -4.01 8.64 2.01
CA TYR A 104 -3.75 9.42 3.20
C TYR A 104 -2.29 9.81 3.25
N ARG A 105 -2.04 10.93 3.92
CA ARG A 105 -0.70 11.44 4.18
C ARG A 105 -0.61 11.77 5.66
N GLY A 106 0.54 11.56 6.26
CA GLY A 106 0.77 11.97 7.63
C GLY A 106 2.25 12.02 7.92
N GLN A 107 2.59 12.63 9.05
CA GLN A 107 3.96 12.70 9.53
C GLN A 107 4.00 12.85 11.05
N ASN A 108 5.07 12.39 11.66
CA ASN A 108 5.48 12.73 13.01
C ASN A 108 6.95 13.22 12.99
N GLU A 109 7.60 13.30 14.15
CA GLU A 109 9.01 13.75 14.24
C GLU A 109 9.99 12.82 13.52
N THR A 110 9.63 11.54 13.35
CA THR A 110 10.50 10.50 12.79
C THR A 110 10.16 10.18 11.35
N TYR A 111 8.87 10.14 11.01
CA TYR A 111 8.38 9.55 9.78
C TYR A 111 7.50 10.49 8.98
N SER A 112 7.64 10.45 7.65
CA SER A 112 6.63 10.95 6.72
C SER A 112 6.08 9.79 5.89
N VAL A 113 4.76 9.78 5.68
CA VAL A 113 4.02 8.70 5.02
C VAL A 113 3.13 9.27 3.92
N ILE A 114 3.12 8.59 2.78
CA ILE A 114 2.01 8.61 1.83
C ILE A 114 1.53 7.17 1.68
N TYR A 115 0.26 6.92 1.94
CA TYR A 115 -0.31 5.58 1.94
C TYR A 115 -1.56 5.55 1.07
N ARG A 116 -1.68 4.51 0.24
CA ARG A 116 -2.86 4.25 -0.58
C ARG A 116 -3.36 2.84 -0.34
N VAL A 117 -4.65 2.70 -0.15
CA VAL A 117 -5.32 1.40 -0.05
C VAL A 117 -6.37 1.26 -1.15
N TYR A 118 -6.44 0.09 -1.78
CA TYR A 118 -7.42 -0.25 -2.80
C TYR A 118 -8.04 -1.61 -2.52
N ILE A 119 -9.28 -1.82 -2.99
CA ILE A 119 -9.90 -3.14 -3.03
C ILE A 119 -10.32 -3.45 -4.45
N ALA A 120 -9.85 -4.59 -4.96
CA ALA A 120 -10.23 -5.12 -6.26
C ALA A 120 -10.66 -6.58 -6.09
N LYS A 121 -11.92 -6.88 -6.44
CA LYS A 121 -12.61 -8.12 -6.03
C LYS A 121 -12.51 -8.29 -4.51
N ASN A 122 -11.88 -9.36 -4.04
CA ASN A 122 -11.61 -9.69 -2.65
C ASN A 122 -10.13 -9.47 -2.26
N THR A 123 -9.33 -8.85 -3.13
CA THR A 123 -7.93 -8.51 -2.86
C THR A 123 -7.81 -7.08 -2.35
N VAL A 124 -7.18 -6.93 -1.20
CA VAL A 124 -6.77 -5.63 -0.65
C VAL A 124 -5.34 -5.36 -1.10
N PHE A 125 -5.08 -4.14 -1.57
CA PHE A 125 -3.75 -3.65 -1.90
C PHE A 125 -3.38 -2.48 -1.01
N GLN A 126 -2.21 -2.55 -0.37
CA GLN A 126 -1.67 -1.51 0.49
C GLN A 126 -0.36 -1.00 -0.10
N ILE A 127 -0.33 0.26 -0.54
CA ILE A 127 0.79 0.85 -1.29
C ILE A 127 1.29 2.06 -0.52
N GLY A 128 2.56 2.06 -0.14
CA GLY A 128 3.10 3.06 0.77
C GLY A 128 4.45 3.62 0.31
N ILE A 129 4.70 4.86 0.68
CA ILE A 129 6.05 5.40 0.80
C ILE A 129 6.20 5.90 2.22
N LEU A 130 7.22 5.42 2.90
CA LEU A 130 7.66 5.87 4.22
C LEU A 130 9.04 6.50 4.08
N SER A 131 9.30 7.56 4.83
CA SER A 131 10.59 8.24 4.88
C SER A 131 10.98 8.46 6.33
N ASN A 132 12.19 8.04 6.72
CA ASN A 132 12.76 8.30 8.04
C ASN A 132 13.58 9.61 8.02
N GLY A 133 13.17 10.61 8.81
CA GLY A 133 13.93 11.85 9.01
C GLY A 133 13.87 12.85 7.84
N GLY A 134 12.90 12.74 6.93
CA GLY A 134 12.79 13.65 5.80
C GLY A 134 11.47 13.59 5.06
N TYR A 135 11.22 14.60 4.23
CA TYR A 135 10.03 14.67 3.37
C TYR A 135 10.13 13.72 2.19
N ILE A 136 8.99 13.16 1.80
CA ILE A 136 8.88 12.38 0.58
C ILE A 136 8.87 13.33 -0.63
N ASP A 137 9.83 13.18 -1.54
CA ASP A 137 9.84 13.93 -2.80
C ASP A 137 8.55 13.70 -3.61
N ALA A 138 7.83 14.78 -3.90
CA ALA A 138 6.54 14.72 -4.57
C ALA A 138 6.62 14.12 -5.96
N LYS A 139 7.73 14.32 -6.69
CA LYS A 139 7.91 13.79 -8.05
C LYS A 139 8.08 12.28 -8.02
N SER A 140 8.93 11.78 -7.14
CA SER A 140 9.19 10.34 -6.94
C SER A 140 7.94 9.63 -6.44
N ALA A 141 7.23 10.22 -5.48
CA ALA A 141 5.96 9.68 -5.01
C ALA A 141 4.91 9.60 -6.13
N LYS A 142 4.73 10.69 -6.88
CA LYS A 142 3.80 10.72 -8.01
C LYS A 142 4.16 9.66 -9.05
N ALA A 143 5.45 9.47 -9.35
CA ALA A 143 5.91 8.46 -10.30
C ALA A 143 5.58 7.04 -9.79
N PHE A 144 5.93 6.72 -8.55
CA PHE A 144 5.65 5.41 -7.94
C PHE A 144 4.15 5.09 -7.96
N PHE A 145 3.32 5.96 -7.38
CA PHE A 145 1.88 5.71 -7.30
C PHE A 145 1.18 5.72 -8.67
N LYS A 146 1.66 6.52 -9.63
CA LYS A 146 1.12 6.49 -11.02
C LYS A 146 1.47 5.18 -11.73
N SER A 147 2.64 4.61 -11.42
CA SER A 147 3.12 3.36 -12.02
C SER A 147 2.38 2.13 -11.50
N PHE A 148 1.82 2.19 -10.28
CA PHE A 148 1.05 1.10 -9.71
C PHE A 148 -0.23 0.85 -10.53
N LYS A 149 -0.41 -0.40 -10.96
CA LYS A 149 -1.57 -0.89 -11.72
C LYS A 149 -2.01 -2.22 -11.17
N ILE A 150 -3.29 -2.31 -10.83
CA ILE A 150 -3.95 -3.58 -10.51
C ILE A 150 -4.24 -4.29 -11.84
N THR A 151 -3.95 -5.60 -11.91
CA THR A 151 -4.00 -6.39 -13.16
C THR A 151 -4.99 -7.58 -13.12
N ILE A 152 -5.87 -7.61 -12.13
CA ILE A 152 -6.95 -8.61 -11.97
C ILE A 152 -8.29 -8.23 -12.59
#